data_AF-A0AB33KKC7-F1
#
_entry.id   AF-A0AB33KKC7-F1
#
_cell.length_a   1.000
_cell.length_b   1.000
_cell.length_c   1.000
_cell.angle_alpha   90.00
_cell.angle_beta   90.00
_cell.angle_gamma   90.00
#
_symmetry.space_group_name_H-M   'P 1'
#
loop_
_entity.id
_entity.type
_entity.pdbx_description
1 polymer ?
#
loop_
_entity_poly.entity_id
_entity_poly.type
_entity_poly.pdbx_seq_one_letter_code
_entity_poly.pdbx_strand_id
1 'polypeptide(L)' 'MRDWAMSGMVVEPVTKDIADEAIHLLREAGLHGHTYAIDAALAAIANRQPGRTALFTSDGDDMGKLCGKRVQLRGL' A
#
# COMPACT_ATOMS: atom_id res chain seq x y z
N MET A 1 -10.65 -18.16 16.61
CA MET A 1 -9.59 -18.30 15.59
C MET A 1 -8.47 -17.33 15.95
N ARG A 2 -7.38 -17.86 16.52
CA ARG A 2 -6.03 -17.26 16.72
C ARG A 2 -5.92 -15.76 17.00
N ASP A 3 -6.09 -15.35 18.25
CA ASP A 3 -5.77 -14.00 18.75
C ASP A 3 -4.27 -13.64 18.65
N TRP A 4 -3.39 -14.66 18.69
CA TRP A 4 -1.94 -14.45 18.60
C TRP A 4 -1.47 -13.94 17.24
N ALA A 5 -2.21 -14.18 16.16
CA ALA A 5 -1.79 -13.78 14.81
C ALA A 5 -1.75 -12.25 14.66
N MET A 6 -2.55 -11.53 15.45
CA MET A 6 -2.59 -10.07 15.48
C MET A 6 -1.62 -9.48 16.52
N SER A 7 -0.96 -10.32 17.31
CA SER A 7 -0.02 -9.85 18.33
C SER A 7 1.20 -9.20 17.66
N GLY A 8 1.37 -7.90 17.88
CA GLY A 8 2.44 -7.10 17.28
C GLY A 8 2.09 -6.46 15.92
N MET A 9 0.87 -6.65 15.41
CA MET A 9 0.40 -5.92 14.23
C MET A 9 -0.17 -4.56 14.60
N VAL A 10 0.21 -3.53 13.85
CA VAL A 10 -0.44 -2.22 13.85
C VAL A 10 -1.45 -2.22 12.71
N VAL A 11 -2.70 -1.86 13.01
CA VAL A 11 -3.75 -1.70 12.00
C VAL A 11 -3.80 -0.24 11.58
N GLU A 12 -3.44 0.02 10.32
CA GLU A 12 -3.50 1.36 9.74
C GLU A 12 -4.89 1.61 9.14
N PRO A 13 -5.59 2.69 9.53
CA PRO A 13 -6.89 3.02 8.98
C PRO A 13 -6.76 3.62 7.57
N VAL A 14 -7.69 3.28 6.68
CA VAL A 14 -7.87 4.01 5.41
C VAL A 14 -8.69 5.26 5.68
N THR A 15 -8.02 6.34 6.08
CA THR A 15 -8.64 7.64 6.30
C THR A 15 -8.93 8.35 4.98
N LYS A 16 -9.64 9.49 5.03
CA LYS A 16 -9.87 10.33 3.85
C LYS A 16 -8.56 10.75 3.18
N ASP A 17 -7.56 11.18 3.96
CA ASP A 17 -6.28 11.62 3.41
C ASP A 17 -5.54 10.48 2.69
N ILE A 18 -5.63 9.25 3.22
CA ILE A 18 -5.12 8.05 2.55
C ILE A 18 -5.88 7.78 1.26
N ALA A 19 -7.20 7.92 1.26
CA ALA A 19 -8.02 7.72 0.07
C ALA A 19 -7.71 8.77 -1.01
N ASP A 20 -7.53 10.04 -0.64
CA ASP A 20 -7.17 11.11 -1.56
C ASP A 20 -5.77 10.87 -2.16
N GLU A 21 -4.80 10.42 -1.35
CA GLU A 21 -3.45 10.05 -1.82
C GLU A 21 -3.50 8.81 -2.73
N ALA A 22 -4.30 7.80 -2.42
CA ALA A 22 -4.51 6.64 -3.28
C ALA A 22 -5.11 7.02 -4.64
N ILE A 23 -6.10 7.92 -4.65
CA ILE A 23 -6.69 8.45 -5.90
C ILE A 23 -5.63 9.19 -6.71
N HIS A 24 -4.74 9.94 -6.05
CA HIS A 24 -3.64 10.62 -6.72
C HIS A 24 -2.67 9.62 -7.37
N LEU A 25 -2.23 8.59 -6.64
CA LEU A 25 -1.35 7.54 -7.17
C LEU A 25 -1.96 6.82 -8.38
N LEU A 26 -3.26 6.51 -8.32
CA LEU A 26 -3.97 5.89 -9.45
C LEU A 26 -3.99 6.80 -10.68
N ARG A 27 -4.23 8.10 -10.50
CA ARG A 27 -4.22 9.07 -11.60
C ARG A 27 -2.84 9.21 -12.21
N GLU A 28 -1.79 9.31 -11.39
CA GLU A 28 -0.40 9.41 -11.88
C GLU A 28 0.04 8.16 -12.63
N ALA A 29 -0.37 6.98 -12.15
CA ALA A 29 -0.05 5.71 -12.79
C ALA A 29 -0.98 5.35 -13.98
N GLY A 30 -2.05 6.12 -14.21
CA GLY A 30 -3.05 5.82 -15.24
C GLY A 30 -3.85 4.55 -14.97
N LEU A 31 -4.04 4.17 -13.70
CA LEU A 31 -4.70 2.94 -13.27
C LEU A 31 -6.15 3.18 -12.84
N HIS A 32 -7.02 2.20 -13.06
CA HIS A 32 -8.44 2.30 -12.73
C HIS A 32 -8.71 1.94 -11.26
N GLY A 33 -9.40 2.82 -10.54
CA GLY A 33 -9.66 2.62 -9.11
C GLY A 33 -10.48 1.38 -8.77
N HIS A 34 -11.42 0.95 -9.63
CA HIS A 34 -12.20 -0.27 -9.37
C HIS A 34 -11.36 -1.56 -9.43
N THR A 35 -10.17 -1.50 -10.03
CA THR A 35 -9.22 -2.62 -10.11
C THR A 35 -8.16 -2.52 -9.01
N TYR A 36 -7.68 -1.31 -8.71
CA TYR A 36 -6.47 -1.09 -7.91
C TYR A 36 -6.69 -0.30 -6.60
N ALA A 37 -7.93 -0.11 -6.14
CA ALA A 37 -8.21 0.73 -4.97
C ALA A 37 -7.47 0.27 -3.70
N ILE A 38 -7.41 -1.04 -3.46
CA ILE A 38 -6.73 -1.59 -2.27
C ILE A 38 -5.22 -1.44 -2.40
N ASP A 39 -4.66 -1.72 -3.58
CA ASP A 39 -3.23 -1.58 -3.87
C ASP A 39 -2.79 -0.12 -3.71
N ALA A 40 -3.60 0.83 -4.18
CA ALA A 40 -3.33 2.24 -4.05
C ALA A 40 -3.42 2.73 -2.61
N ALA A 41 -4.41 2.25 -1.82
CA ALA A 41 -4.49 2.56 -0.40
C ALA A 41 -3.29 2.00 0.37
N LEU A 42 -2.88 0.77 0.08
CA LEU A 42 -1.70 0.15 0.67
C LEU A 42 -0.42 0.91 0.30
N ALA A 43 -0.27 1.30 -0.97
CA ALA A 43 0.86 2.08 -1.45
C ALA A 43 0.92 3.47 -0.78
N ALA A 44 -0.22 4.15 -0.62
CA ALA A 44 -0.31 5.43 0.09
C ALA A 44 0.15 5.29 1.55
N ILE A 45 -0.32 4.25 2.27
CA ILE A 45 0.14 3.99 3.64
C ILE A 45 1.66 3.72 3.66
N ALA A 46 2.16 2.84 2.78
CA ALA A 46 3.58 2.50 2.71
C ALA A 46 4.48 3.70 2.37
N ASN A 47 4.00 4.58 1.49
CA ASN A 47 4.66 5.82 1.08
C ASN A 47 4.67 6.91 2.15
N ARG A 48 3.93 6.75 3.26
CA ARG A 48 3.95 7.65 4.43
C ARG A 48 4.78 7.11 5.59
N GLN A 49 4.93 5.79 5.69
CA GLN A 49 5.71 5.17 6.78
C GLN A 49 7.16 5.66 6.78
N PRO A 50 7.76 6.06 7.91
CA PRO A 50 9.12 6.61 7.92
C PRO A 50 10.18 5.55 7.56
N GLY A 51 11.28 5.98 6.94
CA GLY A 51 12.43 5.12 6.66
C GLY A 51 12.25 4.14 5.48
N ARG A 52 12.92 2.99 5.58
CA ARG A 52 12.95 1.95 4.54
C ARG A 52 11.80 0.95 4.76
N THR A 53 10.60 1.31 4.33
CA THR A 53 9.41 0.45 4.38
C THR A 53 9.59 -0.79 3.51
N ALA A 54 9.32 -1.99 4.04
CA ALA A 54 9.19 -3.21 3.24
C ALA A 54 7.70 -3.51 3.02
N LEU A 55 7.32 -3.82 1.78
CA LEU A 55 5.96 -4.18 1.40
C LEU A 55 5.97 -5.58 0.84
N PHE A 56 5.23 -6.49 1.47
CA PHE A 56 5.09 -7.86 1.04
C PHE A 56 3.83 -8.01 0.19
N THR A 57 3.98 -8.56 -1.01
CA THR A 57 2.88 -8.77 -1.96
C THR A 57 3.19 -9.95 -2.86
N SER A 58 2.14 -10.63 -3.34
CA SER A 58 2.27 -11.60 -4.43
C SER A 58 2.26 -10.93 -5.81
N ASP A 59 1.77 -9.68 -5.89
CA ASP A 59 1.71 -8.89 -7.11
C ASP A 59 2.71 -7.73 -7.05
N GLY A 60 3.97 -8.03 -7.35
CA GLY A 60 5.06 -7.06 -7.29
C GLY A 60 5.02 -6.04 -8.42
N ASP A 61 4.52 -6.42 -9.60
CA ASP A 61 4.53 -5.58 -10.79
C ASP A 61 3.53 -4.43 -10.65
N ASP A 62 2.34 -4.68 -10.10
CA ASP A 62 1.34 -3.65 -9.88
C ASP A 62 1.73 -2.71 -8.74
N MET A 63 2.26 -3.24 -7.64
CA MET A 63 2.77 -2.40 -6.55
C MET A 63 3.98 -1.57 -6.97
N GLY A 64 4.78 -2.03 -7.93
CA GLY A 64 5.89 -1.27 -8.52
C GLY A 64 5.46 0.01 -9.24
N LYS A 65 4.22 0.07 -9.73
CA LYS A 65 3.65 1.25 -10.41
C LYS A 65 3.19 2.32 -9.41
N LEU A 66 2.81 1.92 -8.19
CA LEU A 66 2.17 2.78 -7.19
C LEU A 66 3.12 3.20 -6.05
N CYS A 67 4.11 2.37 -5.73
CA CYS A 67 5.04 2.65 -4.63
C CYS A 67 6.16 3.61 -5.03
N GLY A 68 6.46 4.54 -4.12
CA GLY A 68 7.64 5.40 -4.26
C GLY A 68 8.94 4.62 -4.06
N LYS A 69 10.05 5.14 -4.60
CA LYS A 69 11.37 4.48 -4.65
C LYS A 69 11.95 3.99 -3.31
N ARG A 70 11.43 4.51 -2.18
CA ARG A 70 11.87 4.16 -0.83
C ARG A 70 11.21 2.89 -0.28
N VAL A 71 10.08 2.48 -0.86
CA VAL A 71 9.37 1.24 -0.50
C VAL A 71 10.07 0.08 -1.19
N GLN A 72 10.41 -0.95 -0.41
CA GLN A 72 11.02 -2.18 -0.91
C GLN A 72 9.96 -3.24 -1.09
N LEU A 73 9.66 -3.58 -2.32
CA LEU A 73 8.77 -4.69 -2.64
C LEU A 73 9.45 -6.02 -2.37
N ARG A 74 8.71 -6.92 -1.72
CA ARG A 74 9.13 -8.28 -1.37
C ARG A 74 8.03 -9.24 -1.83
N GLY A 75 8.41 -10.23 -2.63
CA GLY A 75 7.52 -11.33 -2.98
C GLY A 75 7.12 -12.12 -1.74
N LEU A 76 5.86 -12.54 -1.68
CA LEU A 76 5.38 -13.57 -0.73
C LEU A 76 5.73 -14.98 -1.20
#